data_AF-A0A7W8RU98-F1
#
_entry.id   AF-A0A7W8RU98-F1
#
_cell.length_a   1.000
_cell.length_b   1.000
_cell.length_c   1.000
_cell.angle_alpha   90.00
_cell.angle_beta   90.00
_cell.angle_gamma   90.00
#
_symmetry.space_group_name_H-M   'P 1'
#
loop_
_entity.id
_entity.type
_entity.pdbx_description
1 polymer ?
#
loop_
_entity_poly.entity_id
_entity_poly.type
_entity_poly.pdbx_seq_one_letter_code
_entity_poly.pdbx_strand_id
1 'polypeptide(L)'
;MLASTFFRGDPALQASLVHDAAHILEGAHGTHVAKIQLALSILDQANIDLSELRARFYGRSTSTAVLAFKQKRKIINYSYQTQADNIVGKMTMATLDQEMLAWEHRRVRSSSYYCGDPVQAGTASRALTIAAGTTPIVLPGNLDILWQPSRGAGRSSGQVLRYLIKAIGLLKPLGINIVSSVASPPDAEFPYDSPVDPDFDPDCQQVRRAAEKMRPGCRGVLRVIACPFPKIANPIFGATKSGLKVDGVVVQPFVLVNTAAFRTDECTFIHEMIHAANLKLLDKDHDPDKKSIFATGNARSVLKPEHAANFNSAFFRR
;
A
#
# COMPACT_ATOMS: atom_id res chain seq x y z
N MET A 1 -6.63 -22.57 -20.01
CA MET A 1 -6.92 -21.15 -19.74
C MET A 1 -6.12 -20.70 -18.53
N LEU A 2 -5.77 -19.41 -18.45
CA LEU A 2 -5.05 -18.82 -17.32
C LEU A 2 -5.97 -18.70 -16.09
N ALA A 3 -5.43 -19.07 -14.93
CA ALA A 3 -6.13 -19.24 -13.68
C ALA A 3 -6.02 -18.00 -12.77
N SER A 4 -4.88 -17.30 -12.75
CA SER A 4 -4.73 -16.06 -11.97
C SER A 4 -5.71 -14.99 -12.43
N THR A 5 -6.25 -14.22 -11.49
CA THR A 5 -7.12 -13.08 -11.80
C THR A 5 -6.36 -12.03 -12.59
N PHE A 6 -5.06 -11.89 -12.32
CA PHE A 6 -4.16 -10.95 -12.95
C PHE A 6 -3.97 -11.17 -14.46
N PHE A 7 -3.82 -12.42 -14.91
CA PHE A 7 -3.63 -12.72 -16.33
C PHE A 7 -4.91 -13.16 -17.05
N ARG A 8 -5.92 -13.66 -16.34
CA ARG A 8 -7.17 -14.10 -16.94
C ARG A 8 -7.83 -12.98 -17.75
N GLY A 9 -8.36 -13.35 -18.93
CA GLY A 9 -9.07 -12.44 -19.83
C GLY A 9 -8.16 -11.62 -20.76
N ASP A 10 -6.84 -11.79 -20.70
CA ASP A 10 -5.93 -11.22 -21.69
C ASP A 10 -5.79 -12.15 -22.91
N PRO A 11 -6.28 -11.77 -24.11
CA PRO A 11 -6.28 -12.67 -25.26
C PRO A 11 -4.87 -13.03 -25.73
N ALA A 12 -3.90 -12.11 -25.64
CA ALA A 12 -2.53 -12.37 -26.09
C ALA A 12 -1.80 -13.35 -25.15
N LEU A 13 -1.98 -13.20 -23.83
CA LEU A 13 -1.42 -14.13 -22.86
C LEU A 13 -2.12 -15.50 -22.90
N GLN A 14 -3.43 -15.54 -23.16
CA GLN A 14 -4.13 -16.81 -23.38
C GLN A 14 -3.67 -17.50 -24.66
N ALA A 15 -3.42 -16.74 -25.73
CA ALA A 15 -2.89 -17.28 -26.97
C ALA A 15 -1.45 -17.81 -26.78
N SER A 16 -0.58 -17.12 -26.04
CA SER A 16 0.79 -17.58 -25.77
C SER A 16 0.85 -18.86 -24.93
N LEU A 17 -0.21 -19.16 -24.17
CA LEU A 17 -0.37 -20.43 -23.45
C LEU A 17 -0.73 -21.62 -24.37
N VAL A 18 -1.26 -21.36 -25.58
CA VAL A 18 -1.82 -22.40 -26.47
C VAL A 18 -1.08 -22.52 -27.80
N HIS A 19 -0.65 -21.41 -28.39
CA HIS A 19 -0.08 -21.35 -29.74
C HIS A 19 1.35 -20.84 -29.73
N ASP A 20 2.28 -21.60 -30.35
CA ASP A 20 3.70 -21.23 -30.40
C ASP A 20 3.92 -19.94 -31.20
N ALA A 21 3.09 -19.70 -32.22
CA ALA A 21 3.09 -18.47 -33.01
C ALA A 21 2.67 -17.22 -32.21
N ALA A 22 2.06 -17.41 -31.03
CA ALA A 22 1.64 -16.33 -30.14
C ALA A 22 2.60 -16.14 -28.95
N HIS A 23 3.77 -16.77 -28.97
CA HIS A 23 4.82 -16.50 -28.00
C HIS A 23 5.22 -15.02 -28.05
N ILE A 24 5.52 -14.45 -26.89
CA ILE A 24 5.88 -13.04 -26.76
C ILE A 24 7.40 -12.93 -26.72
N LEU A 25 7.96 -12.17 -27.67
CA LEU A 25 9.39 -12.02 -27.88
C LEU A 25 9.85 -10.57 -27.60
N GLU A 26 11.16 -10.38 -27.55
CA GLU A 26 11.77 -9.04 -27.52
C GLU A 26 11.30 -8.23 -28.74
N GLY A 27 10.96 -6.95 -28.51
CA GLY A 27 10.31 -6.08 -29.49
C GLY A 27 8.78 -6.02 -29.37
N ALA A 28 8.14 -6.95 -28.65
CA ALA A 28 6.70 -6.90 -28.40
C ALA A 28 6.33 -5.66 -27.57
N HIS A 29 5.11 -5.15 -27.74
CA HIS A 29 4.60 -4.04 -26.95
C HIS A 29 3.10 -4.16 -26.68
N GLY A 30 2.65 -3.58 -25.56
CA GLY A 30 1.24 -3.45 -25.22
C GLY A 30 0.88 -3.97 -23.84
N THR A 31 -0.43 -4.03 -23.56
CA THR A 31 -0.96 -4.37 -22.22
C THR A 31 -0.48 -5.73 -21.70
N HIS A 32 -0.32 -6.72 -22.59
CA HIS A 32 0.17 -8.04 -22.24
C HIS A 32 1.64 -8.01 -21.77
N VAL A 33 2.48 -7.18 -22.38
CA VAL A 33 3.87 -6.97 -21.94
C VAL A 33 3.92 -6.28 -20.57
N ALA A 34 3.10 -5.26 -20.35
CA ALA A 34 3.03 -4.58 -19.06
C ALA A 34 2.66 -5.54 -17.92
N LYS A 35 1.74 -6.48 -18.18
CA LYS A 35 1.40 -7.53 -17.21
C LYS A 35 2.56 -8.47 -16.93
N ILE A 36 3.30 -8.90 -17.95
CA ILE A 36 4.51 -9.72 -17.77
C ILE A 36 5.53 -8.97 -16.91
N GLN A 37 5.83 -7.71 -17.26
CA GLN A 37 6.77 -6.88 -16.52
C GLN A 37 6.37 -6.73 -15.05
N LEU A 38 5.09 -6.43 -14.78
CA LEU A 38 4.57 -6.30 -13.43
C LEU A 38 4.63 -7.63 -12.66
N ALA A 39 4.30 -8.76 -13.29
CA ALA A 39 4.41 -10.07 -12.64
C ALA A 39 5.86 -10.45 -12.30
N LEU A 40 6.82 -10.14 -13.18
CA LEU A 40 8.25 -10.34 -12.90
C LEU A 40 8.73 -9.47 -11.74
N SER A 41 8.27 -8.22 -11.67
CA SER A 41 8.53 -7.33 -10.54
C SER A 41 7.92 -7.85 -9.24
N ILE A 42 6.70 -8.40 -9.28
CA ILE A 42 6.01 -8.94 -8.10
C ILE A 42 6.71 -10.22 -7.59
N LEU A 43 7.02 -11.16 -8.49
CA LEU A 43 7.50 -12.49 -8.10
C LEU A 43 9.00 -12.52 -7.80
N ASP A 44 9.79 -11.71 -8.52
CA ASP A 44 11.26 -11.76 -8.47
C ASP A 44 11.92 -10.41 -8.21
N GLN A 45 11.17 -9.32 -7.98
CA GLN A 45 11.71 -7.97 -7.83
C GLN A 45 12.60 -7.58 -9.02
N ALA A 46 12.18 -7.97 -10.22
CA ALA A 46 12.91 -7.72 -11.45
C ALA A 46 13.20 -6.21 -11.64
N ASN A 47 14.46 -5.88 -11.90
CA ASN A 47 14.86 -4.51 -12.22
C ASN A 47 14.66 -4.26 -13.73
N ILE A 48 13.49 -3.75 -14.10
CA ILE A 48 13.11 -3.42 -15.48
C ILE A 48 13.26 -1.92 -15.69
N ASP A 49 13.86 -1.53 -16.80
CA ASP A 49 14.12 -0.14 -17.13
C ASP A 49 12.81 0.67 -17.19
N LEU A 50 12.83 1.87 -16.64
CA LEU A 50 11.64 2.71 -16.53
C LEU A 50 11.07 3.11 -17.90
N SER A 51 11.92 3.24 -18.92
CA SER A 51 11.48 3.53 -20.29
C SER A 51 10.71 2.36 -20.90
N GLU A 52 11.14 1.11 -20.65
CA GLU A 52 10.45 -0.11 -21.08
C GLU A 52 9.10 -0.28 -20.37
N LEU A 53 9.05 0.00 -19.06
CA LEU A 53 7.80 -0.03 -18.29
C LEU A 53 6.79 1.01 -18.80
N ARG A 54 7.25 2.23 -19.08
CA ARG A 54 6.39 3.31 -19.58
C ARG A 54 5.86 3.03 -20.99
N ALA A 55 6.73 2.53 -21.86
CA ALA A 55 6.37 2.18 -23.23
C ALA A 55 5.60 0.85 -23.32
N ARG A 56 5.52 0.08 -22.23
CA ARG A 56 5.01 -1.31 -22.21
C ARG A 56 5.72 -2.15 -23.26
N PHE A 57 7.02 -1.94 -23.37
CA PHE A 57 7.88 -2.46 -24.42
C PHE A 57 8.76 -3.57 -23.86
N TYR A 58 8.77 -4.70 -24.55
CA TYR A 58 9.58 -5.85 -24.20
C TYR A 58 10.98 -5.61 -24.76
N GLY A 59 11.75 -4.78 -24.07
CA GLY A 59 13.13 -4.49 -24.41
C GLY A 59 14.11 -5.40 -23.69
N ARG A 60 15.36 -4.95 -23.62
CA ARG A 60 16.49 -5.71 -23.11
C ARG A 60 16.40 -6.01 -21.62
N SER A 61 15.92 -5.07 -20.82
CA SER A 61 15.78 -5.27 -19.37
C SER A 61 14.62 -6.23 -19.07
N THR A 62 13.52 -6.15 -19.81
CA THR A 62 12.43 -7.12 -19.74
C THR A 62 12.88 -8.52 -20.15
N SER A 63 13.63 -8.64 -21.25
CA SER A 63 14.12 -9.93 -21.74
C SER A 63 15.13 -10.58 -20.79
N THR A 64 15.98 -9.77 -20.15
CA THR A 64 16.87 -10.21 -19.07
C THR A 64 16.09 -10.69 -17.84
N ALA A 65 15.04 -9.97 -17.45
CA ALA A 65 14.19 -10.37 -16.33
C ALA A 65 13.48 -11.71 -16.58
N VAL A 66 12.97 -11.94 -17.80
CA VAL A 66 12.36 -13.22 -18.18
C VAL A 66 13.39 -14.35 -18.17
N LEU A 67 14.59 -14.12 -18.71
CA LEU A 67 15.66 -15.12 -18.68
C LEU A 67 16.01 -15.50 -17.23
N ALA A 68 16.19 -14.52 -16.34
CA ALA A 68 16.47 -14.75 -14.93
C ALA A 68 15.34 -15.53 -14.23
N PHE A 69 14.08 -15.14 -14.49
CA PHE A 69 12.90 -15.83 -13.98
C PHE A 69 12.88 -17.32 -14.38
N LYS A 70 13.16 -17.60 -15.66
CA LYS A 70 13.20 -18.97 -16.22
C LYS A 70 14.36 -19.78 -15.68
N GLN A 71 15.56 -19.19 -15.57
CA GLN A 71 16.74 -19.86 -15.01
C GLN A 71 16.49 -20.27 -13.56
N LYS A 72 15.95 -19.35 -12.74
CA LYS A 72 15.63 -19.61 -11.33
C LYS A 72 14.65 -20.78 -11.14
N ARG A 73 13.71 -20.94 -12.06
CA ARG A 73 12.65 -21.97 -12.03
C ARG A 73 12.94 -23.19 -12.92
N LYS A 74 14.08 -23.22 -13.61
CA LYS A 74 14.47 -24.26 -14.57
C LYS A 74 13.42 -24.50 -15.65
N ILE A 75 12.82 -23.42 -16.17
CA ILE A 75 11.81 -23.46 -17.24
C ILE A 75 12.55 -23.61 -18.58
N ILE A 76 12.87 -24.85 -18.94
CA ILE A 76 13.58 -25.23 -20.16
C ILE A 76 12.80 -26.32 -20.86
N ASN A 77 12.58 -26.18 -22.16
CA ASN A 77 12.03 -27.26 -22.96
C ASN A 77 13.18 -28.16 -23.46
N TYR A 78 13.53 -29.19 -22.67
CA TYR A 78 14.65 -30.08 -22.95
C TYR A 78 14.53 -30.90 -24.24
N SER A 79 13.36 -30.92 -24.88
CA SER A 79 13.22 -31.55 -26.21
C SER A 79 13.90 -30.77 -27.33
N TYR A 80 14.15 -29.46 -27.14
CA TYR A 80 14.75 -28.59 -28.17
C TYR A 80 15.85 -27.67 -27.66
N GLN A 81 15.94 -27.43 -26.35
CA GLN A 81 16.83 -26.44 -25.76
C GLN A 81 17.63 -27.04 -24.62
N THR A 82 18.91 -26.67 -24.55
CA THR A 82 19.80 -27.01 -23.43
C THR A 82 19.91 -25.87 -22.41
N GLN A 83 19.43 -24.67 -22.75
CA GLN A 83 19.46 -23.48 -21.89
C GLN A 83 18.12 -22.73 -21.96
N ALA A 84 17.82 -21.98 -20.90
CA ALA A 84 16.65 -21.11 -20.89
C ALA A 84 16.82 -19.97 -21.92
N ASP A 85 15.79 -19.71 -22.70
CA ASP A 85 15.68 -18.53 -23.56
C ASP A 85 15.00 -17.35 -22.84
N ASN A 86 14.87 -16.21 -23.52
CA ASN A 86 14.19 -15.00 -23.05
C ASN A 86 12.79 -14.80 -23.65
N ILE A 87 12.13 -15.87 -24.10
CA ILE A 87 10.81 -15.87 -24.75
C ILE A 87 9.74 -16.29 -23.73
N VAL A 88 8.63 -15.55 -23.71
CA VAL A 88 7.43 -15.91 -22.95
C VAL A 88 6.53 -16.77 -23.81
N GLY A 89 6.76 -18.07 -23.74
CA GLY A 89 5.92 -19.09 -24.36
C GLY A 89 5.11 -19.88 -23.34
N LYS A 90 4.55 -21.02 -23.78
CA LYS A 90 3.62 -21.86 -23.00
C LYS A 90 4.07 -22.15 -21.58
N MET A 91 5.28 -22.68 -21.40
CA MET A 91 5.81 -23.06 -20.09
C MET A 91 6.00 -21.82 -19.20
N THR A 92 6.58 -20.75 -19.75
CA THR A 92 6.80 -19.50 -19.02
C THR A 92 5.47 -18.90 -18.55
N MET A 93 4.47 -18.85 -19.45
CA MET A 93 3.17 -18.27 -19.13
C MET A 93 2.41 -19.12 -18.10
N ALA A 94 2.46 -20.45 -18.22
CA ALA A 94 1.86 -21.36 -17.25
C ALA A 94 2.48 -21.17 -15.85
N THR A 95 3.81 -21.07 -15.76
CA THR A 95 4.48 -20.88 -14.48
C THR A 95 4.22 -19.50 -13.87
N LEU A 96 4.28 -18.43 -14.68
CA LEU A 96 3.91 -17.08 -14.23
C LEU A 96 2.48 -17.05 -13.68
N ASP A 97 1.54 -17.67 -14.38
CA ASP A 97 0.14 -17.72 -13.96
C ASP A 97 -0.07 -18.50 -12.67
N GLN A 98 0.58 -19.66 -12.53
CA GLN A 98 0.50 -20.45 -11.32
C GLN A 98 1.09 -19.71 -10.12
N GLU A 99 2.22 -19.03 -10.29
CA GLU A 99 2.86 -18.29 -9.20
C GLU A 99 2.11 -17.01 -8.84
N MET A 100 1.56 -16.30 -9.84
CA MET A 100 0.68 -15.17 -9.59
C MET A 100 -0.60 -15.61 -8.88
N LEU A 101 -1.19 -16.75 -9.25
CA LEU A 101 -2.34 -17.32 -8.54
C LEU A 101 -1.97 -17.67 -7.08
N ALA A 102 -0.81 -18.27 -6.86
CA ALA A 102 -0.32 -18.58 -5.51
C ALA A 102 -0.03 -17.29 -4.71
N TRP A 103 0.40 -16.22 -5.36
CA TRP A 103 0.56 -14.90 -4.76
C TRP A 103 -0.80 -14.30 -4.40
N GLU A 104 -1.78 -14.31 -5.31
CA GLU A 104 -3.16 -13.85 -5.07
C GLU A 104 -3.82 -14.62 -3.91
N HIS A 105 -3.68 -15.94 -3.85
CA HIS A 105 -4.22 -16.76 -2.76
C HIS A 105 -3.51 -16.51 -1.42
N ARG A 106 -2.21 -16.20 -1.44
CA ARG A 106 -1.49 -15.77 -0.23
C ARG A 106 -2.07 -14.47 0.31
N ARG A 107 -2.47 -13.52 -0.54
CA ARG A 107 -3.12 -12.27 -0.10
C ARG A 107 -4.46 -12.48 0.60
N VAL A 108 -5.28 -13.42 0.13
CA VAL A 108 -6.55 -13.76 0.79
C VAL A 108 -6.32 -14.35 2.19
N ARG A 109 -5.19 -15.03 2.41
CA ARG A 109 -4.85 -15.67 3.69
C ARG A 109 -3.97 -14.80 4.60
N SER A 110 -3.23 -13.85 4.04
CA SER A 110 -2.33 -12.92 4.73
C SER A 110 -3.00 -11.63 5.20
N SER A 111 -4.33 -11.52 5.05
CA SER A 111 -5.20 -10.51 5.71
C SER A 111 -5.16 -10.55 7.27
N SER A 112 -4.13 -11.16 7.87
CA SER A 112 -3.95 -11.37 9.30
C SER A 112 -2.94 -10.40 9.94
N TYR A 113 -2.35 -9.49 9.16
CA TYR A 113 -1.33 -8.55 9.65
C TYR A 113 -1.67 -7.07 9.40
N TYR A 114 -2.82 -6.77 8.81
CA TYR A 114 -3.23 -5.40 8.48
C TYR A 114 -4.76 -5.28 8.55
N CYS A 115 -5.25 -4.29 9.29
CA CYS A 115 -6.66 -3.95 9.45
C CYS A 115 -7.27 -3.32 8.17
N GLY A 116 -7.14 -4.01 7.04
CA GLY A 116 -7.84 -3.72 5.79
C GLY A 116 -9.30 -4.16 5.88
N ASP A 117 -10.05 -3.52 6.76
CA ASP A 117 -11.40 -3.92 7.15
C ASP A 117 -12.38 -3.68 5.98
N PRO A 118 -12.96 -4.74 5.36
CA PRO A 118 -13.85 -4.58 4.22
C PRO A 118 -15.15 -3.88 4.66
N VAL A 119 -15.55 -2.86 3.89
CA VAL A 119 -16.78 -2.10 4.16
C VAL A 119 -18.02 -3.00 4.05
N GLN A 120 -18.73 -3.20 5.16
CA GLN A 120 -20.16 -3.51 5.10
C GLN A 120 -20.92 -2.23 4.78
N ALA A 121 -21.68 -2.23 3.68
CA ALA A 121 -22.48 -1.11 3.23
C ALA A 121 -23.50 -0.72 4.31
N GLY A 122 -23.21 0.38 5.01
CA GLY A 122 -24.08 0.96 6.03
C GLY A 122 -23.90 2.46 6.04
N THR A 123 -24.97 3.19 5.79
CA THR A 123 -25.05 4.65 5.80
C THR A 123 -25.43 5.14 7.19
N ALA A 124 -24.57 5.94 7.83
CA ALA A 124 -24.95 6.93 8.84
C ALA A 124 -23.75 7.80 9.24
N SER A 125 -23.76 9.08 8.87
CA SER A 125 -22.98 10.12 9.56
C SER A 125 -23.81 10.65 10.71
N ARG A 126 -23.27 10.65 11.93
CA ARG A 126 -23.90 11.27 13.11
C ARG A 126 -22.87 12.08 13.90
N ALA A 127 -23.37 13.13 14.55
CA ALA A 127 -22.57 14.13 15.27
C ALA A 127 -21.76 13.54 16.45
N LEU A 128 -20.61 14.18 16.70
CA LEU A 128 -19.64 13.86 17.75
C LEU A 128 -20.29 13.86 19.14
N THR A 129 -19.97 12.89 20.00
CA THR A 129 -20.31 12.95 21.42
C THR A 129 -19.13 12.45 22.23
N ILE A 130 -18.60 13.30 23.12
CA ILE A 130 -17.62 12.89 24.12
C ILE A 130 -18.40 12.13 25.20
N ALA A 131 -17.94 10.93 25.56
CA ALA A 131 -18.56 10.15 26.62
C ALA A 131 -18.51 10.94 27.94
N ALA A 132 -19.68 11.29 28.48
CA ALA A 132 -19.82 12.00 29.75
C ALA A 132 -19.54 11.03 30.91
N GLY A 133 -18.56 11.31 31.77
CA GLY A 133 -18.39 10.59 33.03
C GLY A 133 -16.98 10.57 33.65
N THR A 134 -15.93 10.86 32.89
CA THR A 134 -14.55 10.85 33.38
C THR A 134 -13.91 12.23 33.25
N THR A 135 -13.20 12.69 34.29
CA THR A 135 -12.36 13.89 34.24
C THR A 135 -11.51 13.85 32.97
N PRO A 136 -11.53 14.90 32.13
CA PRO A 136 -10.82 14.88 30.86
C PRO A 136 -9.33 14.75 31.14
N ILE A 137 -8.74 13.64 30.72
CA ILE A 137 -7.28 13.49 30.69
C ILE A 137 -6.78 14.52 29.68
N VAL A 138 -6.13 15.58 30.17
CA VAL A 138 -5.41 16.53 29.32
C VAL A 138 -4.02 15.96 29.11
N LEU A 139 -3.70 15.64 27.86
CA LEU A 139 -2.37 15.18 27.44
C LEU A 139 -1.73 16.29 26.59
N PRO A 140 -1.19 17.35 27.22
CA PRO A 140 -0.63 18.46 26.47
C PRO A 140 0.58 17.99 25.69
N GLY A 141 0.50 18.06 24.36
CA GLY A 141 1.58 17.62 23.48
C GLY A 141 1.35 18.00 22.02
N ASN A 142 2.44 18.29 21.32
CA ASN A 142 2.44 18.56 19.89
C ASN A 142 2.78 17.29 19.12
N LEU A 143 1.84 16.83 18.30
CA LEU A 143 2.03 15.74 17.36
C LEU A 143 2.54 16.27 16.04
N ASP A 144 3.86 16.21 15.88
CA ASP A 144 4.51 16.55 14.63
C ASP A 144 4.16 15.48 13.59
N ILE A 145 3.47 15.91 12.54
CA ILE A 145 3.13 15.08 11.38
C ILE A 145 3.83 15.63 10.15
N LEU A 146 4.40 14.72 9.36
CA LEU A 146 4.92 15.02 8.03
C LEU A 146 3.99 14.42 6.99
N TRP A 147 3.12 15.26 6.43
CA TRP A 147 2.18 14.88 5.37
C TRP A 147 2.87 14.96 4.01
N GLN A 148 2.88 13.84 3.27
CA GLN A 148 3.55 13.74 1.97
C GLN A 148 2.64 13.06 0.94
N PRO A 149 1.99 13.83 0.06
CA PRO A 149 1.33 13.24 -1.10
C PRO A 149 2.38 12.75 -2.09
N SER A 150 2.16 11.54 -2.61
CA SER A 150 2.83 11.05 -3.82
C SER A 150 2.23 11.72 -5.05
N ARG A 151 2.97 11.79 -6.15
CA ARG A 151 2.43 12.32 -7.42
C ARG A 151 1.24 11.53 -7.95
N GLY A 152 1.22 10.22 -7.71
CA GLY A 152 0.07 9.36 -8.00
C GLY A 152 -1.19 9.72 -7.21
N ALA A 153 -1.07 10.46 -6.09
CA ALA A 153 -2.22 10.94 -5.34
C ALA A 153 -3.08 11.91 -6.17
N GLY A 154 -2.43 12.69 -7.02
CA GLY A 154 -3.04 13.72 -7.86
C GLY A 154 -4.03 14.61 -7.08
N ARG A 155 -5.12 14.99 -7.76
CA ARG A 155 -6.16 15.87 -7.19
C ARG A 155 -6.97 15.22 -6.05
N SER A 156 -6.89 13.91 -5.85
CA SER A 156 -7.64 13.21 -4.80
C SER A 156 -7.06 13.44 -3.40
N SER A 157 -5.84 13.99 -3.30
CA SER A 157 -5.20 14.37 -2.04
C SER A 157 -6.09 15.26 -1.16
N GLY A 158 -6.89 16.15 -1.76
CA GLY A 158 -7.80 17.04 -1.05
C GLY A 158 -8.89 16.31 -0.25
N GLN A 159 -9.37 15.15 -0.73
CA GLN A 159 -10.33 14.34 0.04
C GLN A 159 -9.68 13.75 1.29
N VAL A 160 -8.43 13.32 1.17
CA VAL A 160 -7.68 12.69 2.25
C VAL A 160 -7.35 13.69 3.37
N LEU A 161 -7.22 14.99 3.04
CA LEU A 161 -7.08 16.05 4.05
C LEU A 161 -8.27 16.12 5.03
N ARG A 162 -9.45 15.62 4.66
CA ARG A 162 -10.59 15.53 5.59
C ARG A 162 -10.28 14.63 6.79
N TYR A 163 -9.49 13.57 6.59
CA TYR A 163 -9.05 12.74 7.70
C TYR A 163 -8.16 13.50 8.69
N LEU A 164 -7.28 14.39 8.19
CA LEU A 164 -6.45 15.24 9.03
C LEU A 164 -7.31 16.24 9.82
N ILE A 165 -8.29 16.87 9.17
CA ILE A 165 -9.24 17.79 9.83
C ILE A 165 -10.02 17.06 10.93
N LYS A 166 -10.50 15.84 10.64
CA LYS A 166 -11.19 14.99 11.61
C LYS A 166 -10.29 14.64 12.80
N ALA A 167 -9.02 14.31 12.55
CA ALA A 167 -8.01 14.06 13.58
C ALA A 167 -7.79 15.26 14.50
N ILE A 168 -7.61 16.44 13.94
CA ILE A 168 -7.47 17.68 14.72
C ILE A 168 -8.69 17.89 15.62
N GLY A 169 -9.91 17.73 15.08
CA GLY A 169 -11.15 17.92 15.84
C GLY A 169 -11.33 16.95 17.01
N LEU A 170 -10.83 15.72 16.89
CA LEU A 170 -10.93 14.69 17.93
C LEU A 170 -9.81 14.78 18.98
N LEU A 171 -8.63 15.23 18.60
CA LEU A 171 -7.46 15.32 19.48
C LEU A 171 -7.43 16.63 20.28
N LYS A 172 -7.91 17.73 19.71
CA LYS A 172 -7.88 19.06 20.35
C LYS A 172 -8.59 19.10 21.71
N PRO A 173 -9.77 18.48 21.92
CA PRO A 173 -10.41 18.43 23.24
C PRO A 173 -9.61 17.68 24.31
N LEU A 174 -8.67 16.81 23.89
CA LEU A 174 -7.77 16.06 24.78
C LEU A 174 -6.46 16.80 25.06
N GLY A 175 -6.30 18.03 24.55
CA GLY A 175 -5.07 18.82 24.70
C GLY A 175 -3.94 18.44 23.73
N ILE A 176 -4.20 17.55 22.77
CA ILE A 176 -3.22 17.12 21.76
C ILE A 176 -3.37 18.01 20.52
N ASN A 177 -2.30 18.70 20.15
CA ASN A 177 -2.27 19.55 18.96
C ASN A 177 -1.53 18.82 17.84
N ILE A 178 -2.14 18.67 16.66
CA ILE A 178 -1.38 18.24 15.47
C ILE A 178 -0.62 19.44 14.93
N VAL A 179 0.70 19.33 14.89
CA VAL A 179 1.59 20.27 14.23
C VAL A 179 1.98 19.66 12.89
N SER A 180 1.23 19.98 11.85
CA SER A 180 1.53 19.49 10.51
C SER A 180 2.65 20.32 9.90
N SER A 181 3.80 19.70 9.69
CA SER A 181 4.82 20.23 8.79
C SER A 181 4.40 19.95 7.35
N VAL A 182 3.44 20.73 6.85
CA VAL A 182 3.11 20.69 5.42
C VAL A 182 4.36 21.10 4.68
N ALA A 183 4.80 20.25 3.77
CA ALA A 183 6.05 20.45 3.05
C ALA A 183 6.00 21.78 2.31
N SER A 184 6.78 22.82 2.66
CA SER A 184 6.94 23.96 1.75
C SER A 184 7.80 23.56 0.53
N PRO A 185 7.41 23.95 -0.71
CA PRO A 185 6.09 24.50 -1.05
C PRO A 185 5.02 23.39 -0.94
N PRO A 186 3.81 23.72 -0.41
CA PRO A 186 2.74 22.80 0.05
C PRO A 186 2.28 21.72 -0.94
N ASP A 187 2.75 21.78 -2.18
CA ASP A 187 2.40 20.94 -3.32
C ASP A 187 3.56 20.11 -3.86
N ALA A 188 4.69 20.01 -3.14
CA ALA A 188 5.81 19.17 -3.57
C ALA A 188 5.46 17.68 -3.40
N GLU A 189 4.61 17.18 -4.29
CA GLU A 189 4.37 15.75 -4.48
C GLU A 189 5.71 15.07 -4.76
N PHE A 190 6.04 14.00 -4.03
CA PHE A 190 7.24 13.23 -4.35
C PHE A 190 6.99 12.36 -5.58
N PRO A 191 8.02 12.16 -6.43
CA PRO A 191 7.86 11.55 -7.75
C PRO A 191 7.63 10.04 -7.67
N TYR A 192 6.42 9.64 -7.30
CA TYR A 192 5.95 8.26 -7.22
C TYR A 192 4.52 8.19 -7.76
N ASP A 193 4.34 7.52 -8.88
CA ASP A 193 3.09 7.52 -9.66
C ASP A 193 2.28 6.23 -9.53
N SER A 194 2.96 5.15 -9.11
CA SER A 194 2.36 3.82 -9.05
C SER A 194 1.38 3.71 -7.88
N PRO A 195 0.31 2.91 -8.03
CA PRO A 195 -0.44 2.44 -6.89
C PRO A 195 0.46 1.69 -5.91
N VAL A 196 0.28 1.95 -4.63
CA VAL A 196 0.98 1.25 -3.55
C VAL A 196 0.08 0.16 -3.04
N ASP A 197 0.54 -1.08 -3.16
CA ASP A 197 -0.08 -2.18 -2.47
C ASP A 197 0.37 -2.21 -1.01
N PRO A 198 -0.51 -1.87 -0.03
CA PRO A 198 -0.14 -1.90 1.36
C PRO A 198 0.16 -3.32 1.85
N ASP A 199 -0.22 -4.40 1.17
CA ASP A 199 0.13 -5.77 1.60
C ASP A 199 1.48 -6.23 1.07
N PHE A 200 2.10 -5.45 0.18
CA PHE A 200 3.34 -5.80 -0.47
C PHE A 200 4.49 -4.92 0.04
N ASP A 201 5.31 -5.49 0.92
CA ASP A 201 6.43 -4.78 1.53
C ASP A 201 7.36 -4.08 0.52
N PRO A 202 7.68 -4.67 -0.66
CA PRO A 202 8.46 -3.94 -1.67
C PRO A 202 7.81 -2.65 -2.17
N ASP A 203 6.49 -2.61 -2.38
CA ASP A 203 5.79 -1.37 -2.75
C ASP A 203 5.88 -0.35 -1.63
N CYS A 204 5.61 -0.79 -0.39
CA CYS A 204 5.72 0.04 0.80
C CYS A 204 7.14 0.59 1.00
N GLN A 205 8.17 -0.22 0.74
CA GLN A 205 9.57 0.19 0.79
C GLN A 205 9.90 1.18 -0.32
N GLN A 206 9.41 0.96 -1.55
CA GLN A 206 9.67 1.87 -2.67
C GLN A 206 9.02 3.24 -2.45
N VAL A 207 7.74 3.28 -2.07
CA VAL A 207 7.06 4.56 -1.78
C VAL A 207 7.69 5.25 -0.59
N ARG A 208 8.07 4.50 0.46
CA ARG A 208 8.77 5.07 1.62
C ARG A 208 10.13 5.62 1.23
N ARG A 209 10.91 4.90 0.41
CA ARG A 209 12.21 5.35 -0.09
C ARG A 209 12.08 6.64 -0.89
N ALA A 210 11.08 6.72 -1.77
CA ALA A 210 10.82 7.92 -2.56
C ALA A 210 10.45 9.12 -1.66
N ALA A 211 9.59 8.91 -0.67
CA ALA A 211 9.22 9.93 0.32
C ALA A 211 10.40 10.37 1.20
N GLU A 212 11.26 9.42 1.59
CA GLU A 212 12.47 9.66 2.40
C GLU A 212 13.53 10.43 1.60
N LYS A 213 13.73 10.09 0.31
CA LYS A 213 14.64 10.83 -0.59
C LYS A 213 14.27 12.30 -0.71
N MET A 214 12.98 12.61 -0.73
CA MET A 214 12.51 13.99 -0.77
C MET A 214 12.70 14.70 0.58
N ARG A 215 12.41 14.02 1.70
CA ARG A 215 12.57 14.58 3.05
C ARG A 215 13.18 13.55 3.99
N PRO A 216 14.51 13.52 4.11
CA PRO A 216 15.21 12.56 4.96
C PRO A 216 15.03 12.85 6.46
N GLY A 217 14.96 11.80 7.27
CA GLY A 217 15.36 11.80 8.67
C GLY A 217 14.53 12.66 9.61
N CYS A 218 13.21 12.46 9.67
CA CYS A 218 12.34 13.17 10.62
C CYS A 218 12.13 12.34 11.90
N ARG A 219 13.09 12.39 12.83
CA ARG A 219 12.94 11.74 14.15
C ARG A 219 11.83 12.42 14.96
N GLY A 220 11.02 11.63 15.67
CA GLY A 220 9.91 12.13 16.48
C GLY A 220 8.75 12.70 15.67
N VAL A 221 8.74 12.51 14.35
CA VAL A 221 7.67 12.99 13.46
C VAL A 221 6.98 11.78 12.83
N LEU A 222 5.65 11.71 12.94
CA LEU A 222 4.88 10.68 12.25
C LEU A 222 4.81 11.02 10.76
N ARG A 223 5.43 10.18 9.92
CA ARG A 223 5.34 10.31 8.47
C ARG A 223 4.03 9.72 7.98
N VAL A 224 3.31 10.49 7.16
CA VAL A 224 2.04 10.11 6.57
C VAL A 224 2.12 10.29 5.06
N ILE A 225 2.02 9.19 4.33
CA ILE A 225 2.17 9.17 2.88
C ILE A 225 0.81 8.96 2.24
N ALA A 226 0.32 9.97 1.52
CA ALA A 226 -0.91 9.86 0.75
C ALA A 226 -0.60 9.33 -0.66
N CYS A 227 -1.11 8.16 -1.00
CA CYS A 227 -0.85 7.50 -2.27
C CYS A 227 -2.03 6.65 -2.73
N PRO A 228 -2.22 6.44 -4.03
CA PRO A 228 -3.31 5.60 -4.51
C PRO A 228 -3.01 4.15 -4.16
N PHE A 229 -3.98 3.39 -3.68
CA PHE A 229 -3.86 1.93 -3.60
C PHE A 229 -4.54 1.29 -4.83
N PRO A 230 -4.24 0.02 -5.15
CA PRO A 230 -4.94 -0.72 -6.18
C PRO A 230 -6.47 -0.71 -5.96
N LYS A 231 -7.23 -0.59 -7.06
CA LYS A 231 -8.69 -0.70 -7.02
C LYS A 231 -9.07 -2.17 -6.89
N ILE A 232 -9.49 -2.56 -5.69
CA ILE A 232 -9.98 -3.90 -5.36
C ILE A 232 -11.42 -3.83 -4.83
N ALA A 233 -12.13 -4.95 -4.83
CA ALA A 233 -13.54 -5.00 -4.43
C ALA A 233 -13.79 -4.49 -3.01
N ASN A 234 -12.83 -4.75 -2.10
CA ASN A 234 -12.83 -4.26 -0.72
C ASN A 234 -11.66 -3.30 -0.53
N PRO A 235 -11.86 -1.98 -0.72
CA PRO A 235 -10.76 -1.04 -0.67
C PRO A 235 -10.14 -0.96 0.74
N ILE A 236 -8.82 -1.02 0.80
CA ILE A 236 -8.06 -0.64 1.98
C ILE A 236 -7.95 0.88 2.00
N PHE A 237 -8.20 1.53 3.13
CA PHE A 237 -8.25 3.00 3.20
C PHE A 237 -7.01 3.63 3.81
N GLY A 238 -6.31 2.87 4.65
CA GLY A 238 -5.07 3.24 5.28
C GLY A 238 -4.30 1.97 5.67
N ALA A 239 -3.02 2.13 5.95
CA ALA A 239 -2.21 1.06 6.48
C ALA A 239 -1.06 1.63 7.30
N THR A 240 -0.73 0.98 8.40
CA THR A 240 0.43 1.31 9.21
C THR A 240 1.56 0.34 8.90
N LYS A 241 2.76 0.89 8.69
CA LYS A 241 3.96 0.13 8.39
C LYS A 241 5.02 0.37 9.43
N SER A 242 5.63 -0.71 9.90
CA SER A 242 6.73 -0.70 10.87
C SER A 242 7.73 -1.81 10.51
N GLY A 243 8.95 -1.74 11.05
CA GLY A 243 9.98 -2.77 10.85
C GLY A 243 10.54 -2.88 9.41
N LEU A 244 10.03 -2.11 8.46
CA LEU A 244 10.52 -2.11 7.08
C LEU A 244 11.96 -1.62 7.01
N LYS A 245 12.75 -2.25 6.14
CA LYS A 245 14.11 -1.81 5.81
C LYS A 245 14.09 -1.03 4.50
N VAL A 246 14.63 0.18 4.52
CA VAL A 246 14.88 0.99 3.33
C VAL A 246 16.38 1.20 3.25
N ASP A 247 17.00 0.73 2.16
CA ASP A 247 18.46 0.79 1.97
C ASP A 247 19.25 0.22 3.15
N GLY A 248 18.76 -0.90 3.71
CA GLY A 248 19.36 -1.58 4.85
C GLY A 248 19.02 -0.98 6.23
N VAL A 249 18.40 0.19 6.28
CA VAL A 249 18.05 0.89 7.53
C VAL A 249 16.59 0.62 7.90
N VAL A 250 16.34 0.20 9.14
CA VAL A 250 14.98 0.07 9.66
C VAL A 250 14.37 1.45 9.82
N VAL A 251 13.28 1.72 9.10
CA VAL A 251 12.58 3.01 9.18
C VAL A 251 11.61 3.04 10.36
N GLN A 252 11.40 4.24 10.90
CA GLN A 252 10.35 4.47 11.90
C GLN A 252 8.97 4.14 11.34
N PRO A 253 8.01 3.73 12.20
CA PRO A 253 6.64 3.52 11.78
C PRO A 253 6.07 4.70 11.00
N PHE A 254 5.26 4.39 9.99
CA PHE A 254 4.61 5.40 9.16
C PHE A 254 3.24 4.93 8.70
N VAL A 255 2.42 5.90 8.32
CA VAL A 255 1.07 5.66 7.83
C VAL A 255 1.04 5.86 6.32
N LEU A 256 0.43 4.92 5.62
CA LEU A 256 -0.03 5.06 4.24
C LEU A 256 -1.52 5.39 4.26
N VAL A 257 -1.95 6.33 3.43
CA VAL A 257 -3.37 6.67 3.29
C VAL A 257 -3.78 6.59 1.83
N ASN A 258 -4.84 5.81 1.56
CA ASN A 258 -5.33 5.59 0.21
C ASN A 258 -5.99 6.87 -0.34
N THR A 259 -5.53 7.36 -1.48
CA THR A 259 -6.14 8.49 -2.19
C THR A 259 -7.16 8.05 -3.25
N ALA A 260 -7.23 6.74 -3.56
CA ALA A 260 -8.16 6.16 -4.51
C ALA A 260 -9.48 5.69 -3.85
N ALA A 261 -9.56 5.67 -2.53
CA ALA A 261 -10.78 5.32 -1.78
C ALA A 261 -10.91 6.17 -0.51
N PHE A 262 -12.15 6.45 -0.10
CA PHE A 262 -12.45 7.33 1.02
C PHE A 262 -13.54 6.73 1.92
N ARG A 263 -13.33 6.78 3.25
CA ARG A 263 -14.34 6.41 4.26
C ARG A 263 -15.12 7.62 4.70
N THR A 264 -16.43 7.48 4.73
CA THR A 264 -17.36 8.54 5.13
C THR A 264 -17.27 8.90 6.61
N ASP A 265 -16.76 8.01 7.47
CA ASP A 265 -16.52 8.29 8.89
C ASP A 265 -15.33 9.22 9.16
N GLU A 266 -14.47 9.41 8.15
CA GLU A 266 -13.27 10.24 8.20
C GLU A 266 -12.21 9.83 9.24
N CYS A 267 -12.37 8.68 9.88
CA CYS A 267 -11.55 8.28 11.03
C CYS A 267 -10.33 7.42 10.65
N THR A 268 -10.13 7.15 9.36
CA THR A 268 -9.04 6.29 8.86
C THR A 268 -7.67 6.75 9.36
N PHE A 269 -7.37 8.04 9.28
CA PHE A 269 -6.04 8.53 9.66
C PHE A 269 -5.76 8.32 11.16
N ILE A 270 -6.70 8.65 12.03
CA ILE A 270 -6.53 8.46 13.48
C ILE A 270 -6.44 6.97 13.83
N HIS A 271 -7.23 6.13 13.15
CA HIS A 271 -7.15 4.69 13.32
C HIS A 271 -5.74 4.16 13.04
N GLU A 272 -5.14 4.56 11.91
CA GLU A 272 -3.75 4.20 11.60
C GLU A 272 -2.74 4.82 12.57
N MET A 273 -2.99 6.03 13.07
CA MET A 273 -2.15 6.63 14.12
C MET A 273 -2.14 5.77 15.39
N ILE A 274 -3.26 5.13 15.77
CA ILE A 274 -3.34 4.26 16.94
C ILE A 274 -2.42 3.04 16.77
N HIS A 275 -2.47 2.39 15.61
CA HIS A 275 -1.53 1.32 15.27
C HIS A 275 -0.08 1.81 15.29
N ALA A 276 0.21 2.98 14.72
CA ALA A 276 1.56 3.54 14.69
C ALA A 276 2.09 3.87 16.09
N ALA A 277 1.20 4.25 17.01
CA ALA A 277 1.53 4.55 18.40
C ALA A 277 1.75 3.29 19.25
N ASN A 278 1.08 2.19 18.92
CA ASN A 278 1.22 0.93 19.63
C ASN A 278 1.26 -0.26 18.66
N LEU A 279 2.47 -0.59 18.23
CA LEU A 279 2.74 -1.69 17.28
C LEU A 279 2.36 -3.07 17.80
N LYS A 280 1.99 -3.20 19.09
CA LYS A 280 1.50 -4.47 19.65
C LYS A 280 0.02 -4.70 19.41
N LEU A 281 -0.72 -3.66 19.00
CA LEU A 281 -2.14 -3.79 18.67
C LEU A 281 -2.29 -4.50 17.33
N LEU A 282 -2.95 -5.65 17.36
CA LEU A 282 -3.26 -6.50 16.23
C LEU A 282 -4.76 -6.41 15.89
N ASP A 283 -5.17 -7.06 14.79
CA ASP A 283 -6.56 -7.03 14.34
C ASP A 283 -7.57 -7.59 15.35
N LYS A 284 -7.12 -8.48 16.23
CA LYS A 284 -7.94 -9.03 17.32
C LYS A 284 -8.17 -8.04 18.48
N ASP A 285 -7.38 -6.98 18.55
CA ASP A 285 -7.40 -6.01 19.65
C ASP A 285 -8.34 -4.82 19.36
N HIS A 286 -9.04 -4.84 18.21
CA HIS A 286 -10.06 -3.84 17.90
C HIS A 286 -11.15 -3.79 18.96
N ASP A 287 -11.59 -2.56 19.24
CA ASP A 287 -12.65 -2.33 20.19
C ASP A 287 -13.97 -2.97 19.74
N PRO A 288 -14.69 -3.63 20.65
CA PRO A 288 -16.01 -4.19 20.33
C PRO A 288 -17.07 -3.08 20.12
N ASP A 289 -16.85 -1.88 20.66
CA ASP A 289 -17.72 -0.73 20.43
C ASP A 289 -17.50 -0.15 19.03
N LYS A 290 -18.47 -0.34 18.13
CA LYS A 290 -18.46 0.16 16.75
C LYS A 290 -18.30 1.67 16.61
N LYS A 291 -18.54 2.45 17.68
CA LYS A 291 -18.28 3.89 17.68
C LYS A 291 -16.83 4.24 18.00
N SER A 292 -16.06 3.32 18.58
CA SER A 292 -14.63 3.54 18.77
C SER A 292 -13.93 3.73 17.44
N ILE A 293 -12.97 4.63 17.40
CA ILE A 293 -12.09 4.80 16.24
C ILE A 293 -11.22 3.56 16.00
N PHE A 294 -10.92 2.82 17.06
CA PHE A 294 -10.20 1.55 16.97
C PHE A 294 -11.14 0.35 16.85
N ALA A 295 -12.35 0.52 16.32
CA ALA A 295 -13.23 -0.58 15.95
C ALA A 295 -13.22 -0.83 14.45
N THR A 296 -13.72 -2.00 14.08
CA THR A 296 -14.06 -2.35 12.70
C THR A 296 -15.38 -1.68 12.26
N GLY A 297 -15.54 -1.42 10.96
CA GLY A 297 -16.76 -0.86 10.35
C GLY A 297 -16.86 0.67 10.37
N ASN A 298 -17.88 1.22 9.70
CA ASN A 298 -17.94 2.64 9.25
C ASN A 298 -18.63 3.63 10.20
N ALA A 299 -18.83 3.28 11.48
CA ALA A 299 -19.58 4.11 12.43
C ALA A 299 -18.66 4.81 13.47
N ARG A 300 -17.36 4.88 13.17
CA ARG A 300 -16.31 5.36 14.06
C ARG A 300 -16.46 6.85 14.33
N SER A 301 -16.45 7.22 15.61
CA SER A 301 -16.68 8.61 16.04
C SER A 301 -16.08 8.98 17.39
N VAL A 302 -15.62 8.02 18.19
CA VAL A 302 -15.14 8.22 19.56
C VAL A 302 -13.69 7.76 19.68
N LEU A 303 -12.78 8.68 20.03
CA LEU A 303 -11.41 8.33 20.43
C LEU A 303 -11.43 7.99 21.92
N LYS A 304 -11.14 6.73 22.26
CA LYS A 304 -11.08 6.33 23.67
C LYS A 304 -9.82 6.87 24.36
N PRO A 305 -9.87 7.20 25.66
CA PRO A 305 -8.74 7.76 26.38
C PRO A 305 -7.47 6.90 26.36
N GLU A 306 -7.61 5.57 26.41
CA GLU A 306 -6.48 4.62 26.36
C GLU A 306 -5.70 4.69 25.05
N HIS A 307 -6.39 4.91 23.92
CA HIS A 307 -5.76 5.09 22.63
C HIS A 307 -5.08 6.46 22.52
N ALA A 308 -5.72 7.50 23.06
CA ALA A 308 -5.13 8.83 23.12
C ALA A 308 -3.85 8.86 23.98
N ALA A 309 -3.83 8.12 25.10
CA ALA A 309 -2.66 8.00 25.97
C ALA A 309 -1.44 7.41 25.24
N ASN A 310 -1.66 6.49 24.29
CA ASN A 310 -0.58 5.90 23.49
C ASN A 310 0.11 6.93 22.58
N PHE A 311 -0.57 8.01 22.15
CA PHE A 311 0.07 9.06 21.36
C PHE A 311 1.18 9.77 22.14
N ASN A 312 0.97 9.98 23.44
CA ASN A 312 1.94 10.66 24.29
C ASN A 312 3.23 9.84 24.46
N SER A 313 3.10 8.53 24.68
CA SER A 313 4.26 7.65 24.82
C SER A 313 5.02 7.44 23.51
N ALA A 314 4.30 7.39 22.37
CA ALA A 314 4.88 7.08 21.07
C ALA A 314 5.53 8.29 20.38
N PHE A 315 4.92 9.47 20.48
CA PHE A 315 5.30 10.62 19.65
C PHE A 315 5.83 11.82 20.45
N PHE A 316 5.52 11.97 21.74
CA PHE A 316 5.95 13.14 22.53
C PHE A 316 7.19 12.91 23.39
N ARG A 317 7.73 11.68 23.44
CA ARG A 317 9.03 11.42 24.10
C ARG A 317 10.16 11.95 23.21
N ARG A 318 10.49 13.24 23.39
CA ARG A 318 11.76 13.85 22.99
C ARG A 318 12.79 13.67 24.08
#